data_AF-A0A925SUF8-F1
#
_entry.id   AF-A0A925SUF8-F1
#
_cell.length_a   1.000
_cell.length_b   1.000
_cell.length_c   1.000
_cell.angle_alpha   90.00
_cell.angle_beta   90.00
_cell.angle_gamma   90.00
#
_symmetry.space_group_name_H-M   'P 1'
#
loop_
_entity.id
_entity.type
_entity.pdbx_description
1 polymer ?
#
loop_
_entity_poly.entity_id
_entity_poly.type
_entity_poly.pdbx_seq_one_letter_code
_entity_poly.pdbx_strand_id
1 'polypeptide(L)' 'AWSPDGRLITFSSKRGGVEAIYVMRSDGSAQTRVSKSKGHATQPAWSVR' A
#
# COMPACT_ATOMS: atom_id res chain seq x y z
N ALA A 1 2.56 4.12 5.25
CA ALA A 1 3.65 3.66 6.14
C ALA A 1 4.82 3.13 5.32
N TRP A 2 6.05 3.43 5.72
CA TRP A 2 7.28 2.89 5.11
C TRP A 2 7.53 1.46 5.59
N SER A 3 8.11 0.63 4.73
CA SER A 3 8.59 -0.69 5.11
C SER A 3 9.77 -0.58 6.07
N PRO A 4 10.02 -1.62 6.90
CA PRO A 4 11.11 -1.61 7.87
C PRO A 4 12.50 -1.48 7.24
N ASP A 5 12.64 -1.96 6.01
CA ASP A 5 13.87 -1.87 5.20
C ASP A 5 13.98 -0.57 4.40
N GLY A 6 12.99 0.33 4.49
CA GLY A 6 12.94 1.60 3.78
C GLY A 6 12.82 1.48 2.25
N ARG A 7 12.57 0.28 1.71
CA ARG A 7 12.54 0.06 0.25
C ARG A 7 11.15 0.26 -0.35
N LEU A 8 10.11 0.19 0.47
CA LEU A 8 8.73 0.19 0.03
C LEU A 8 7.91 1.20 0.83
N ILE A 9 6.93 1.78 0.17
CA ILE A 9 5.98 2.75 0.71
C ILE A 9 4.59 2.17 0.50
N THR A 10 3.83 2.06 1.58
CA THR A 10 2.43 1.65 1.54
C THR A 10 1.53 2.87 1.72
N PHE A 11 0.56 3.04 0.81
CA PHE A 11 -0.37 4.16 0.80
C PHE A 11 -1.77 3.70 0.39
N SER A 12 -2.82 4.39 0.86
CA SER A 12 -4.18 4.17 0.37
C SER A 12 -4.45 5.06 -0.85
N SER A 13 -5.16 4.54 -1.83
CA SER A 13 -5.58 5.31 -3.01
C SER A 13 -6.91 4.80 -3.55
N LYS A 14 -7.75 5.73 -4.02
CA LYS A 14 -9.08 5.44 -4.58
C LYS A 14 -9.06 5.56 -6.11
N ARG A 15 -8.38 4.63 -6.78
CA ARG A 15 -8.24 4.63 -8.26
C ARG A 15 -9.38 3.92 -9.01
N GLY A 16 -10.25 3.19 -8.31
CA GLY A 16 -11.33 2.39 -8.92
C GLY A 16 -12.66 2.47 -8.17
N GLY A 17 -12.98 3.63 -7.60
CA GLY A 17 -14.20 3.83 -6.81
C GLY A 17 -14.16 3.25 -5.40
N VAL A 18 -13.29 2.28 -5.14
CA VAL A 18 -13.03 1.69 -3.81
C VAL A 18 -11.63 2.09 -3.33
N GLU A 19 -11.54 2.42 -2.04
CA GLU A 19 -10.26 2.71 -1.40
C GLU A 19 -9.47 1.42 -1.19
N ALA A 20 -8.28 1.39 -1.78
CA ALA A 20 -7.41 0.23 -1.76
C ALA A 20 -6.01 0.62 -1.29
N ILE A 21 -5.35 -0.32 -0.62
CA ILE A 21 -3.94 -0.20 -0.27
C ILE A 21 -3.07 -0.57 -1.48
N TYR A 22 -2.12 0.31 -1.75
CA TYR A 22 -1.05 0.16 -2.73
C TYR A 22 0.30 0.14 -2.02
N VAL A 23 1.23 -0.56 -2.62
CA VAL A 23 2.65 -0.55 -2.26
C VAL A 23 3.42 -0.11 -3.47
N MET A 24 4.39 0.77 -3.27
CA MET A 24 5.35 1.18 -4.28
C MET A 24 6.76 1.13 -3.71
N ARG A 25 7.77 1.13 -4.56
CA ARG A 25 9.15 1.34 -4.11
C ARG A 25 9.36 2.78 -3.65
N SER A 26 10.40 3.00 -2.85
CA SER A 26 10.78 4.33 -2.37
C SER A 26 11.17 5.30 -3.50
N ASP A 27 11.58 4.76 -4.65
CA ASP A 27 11.82 5.49 -5.90
C ASP A 27 10.52 5.84 -6.68
N GLY A 28 9.35 5.45 -6.19
CA GLY A 28 8.05 5.68 -6.80
C GLY A 28 7.63 4.65 -7.86
N SER A 29 8.53 3.72 -8.22
CA SER A 29 8.29 2.66 -9.21
C SER A 29 7.57 1.44 -8.61
N ALA A 30 7.20 0.49 -9.48
CA ALA A 30 6.58 -0.79 -9.10
C ALA A 30 5.30 -0.67 -8.25
N GLN A 31 4.43 0.31 -8.57
CA GLN A 31 3.16 0.51 -7.89
C GLN A 31 2.25 -0.73 -8.07
N THR A 32 1.99 -1.45 -6.99
CA THR A 32 1.16 -2.67 -6.97
C THR A 32 0.01 -2.52 -5.98
N ARG A 33 -1.18 -2.93 -6.40
CA ARG A 33 -2.35 -3.00 -5.52
C ARG A 33 -2.27 -4.24 -4.64
N VAL A 34 -2.29 -4.05 -3.32
CA VAL A 34 -2.16 -5.14 -2.34
C VAL A 34 -3.49 -5.45 -1.66
N SER A 35 -4.44 -4.51 -1.67
CA SER A 35 -5.80 -4.78 -1.20
C SER A 35 -6.51 -5.82 -2.09
N LYS A 36 -6.78 -7.00 -1.52
CA LYS A 36 -7.54 -8.09 -2.15
C LYS A 36 -9.04 -8.05 -1.84
N SER A 37 -9.48 -7.24 -0.88
CA SER A 37 -10.87 -7.17 -0.44
C SER A 37 -11.64 -6.04 -1.15
N LYS A 38 -12.96 -6.23 -1.34
CA LYS A 38 -13.89 -5.20 -1.82
C LYS A 38 -14.24 -4.15 -0.74
N GLY A 39 -13.69 -4.28 0.46
CA GLY A 39 -13.89 -3.35 1.57
C GLY A 39 -12.86 -2.22 1.57
N HIS A 40 -13.20 -1.11 2.24
CA HIS A 40 -12.29 0.02 2.44
C HIS A 40 -11.09 -0.44 3.26
N ALA A 41 -9.90 -0.43 2.64
CA ALA A 41 -8.65 -0.68 3.34
C ALA A 41 -7.94 0.65 3.54
N THR A 42 -8.12 1.27 4.71
CA THR A 42 -7.66 2.62 5.05
C THR A 42 -6.38 2.63 5.89
N GLN A 43 -6.08 1.55 6.60
CA GLN A 43 -4.96 1.48 7.55
C GLN A 43 -3.93 0.43 7.14
N PRO A 44 -2.92 0.81 6.34
CA PRO A 44 -1.79 -0.06 6.09
C PRO A 44 -0.81 -0.07 7.27
N ALA A 45 -0.54 -1.25 7.84
CA ALA A 45 0.52 -1.47 8.82
C ALA A 45 1.54 -2.48 8.28
N TRP A 46 2.83 -2.22 8.52
CA TRP A 46 3.90 -3.19 8.28
C TRP A 46 4.11 -3.99 9.56
N SER A 47 4.04 -5.32 9.47
CA SER A 47 4.56 -6.18 10.53
C SER A 47 6.05 -6.31 10.32
N VAL A 48 6.85 -5.80 11.25
CA VAL A 48 8.23 -6.24 11.43
C VAL A 48 8.18 -7.69 11.92
N ARG A 49 9.02 -8.56 11.37
CA ARG A 49 9.26 -9.90 11.91
C ARG A 49 10.68 -9.95 12.44
#